data_AF-A0A356E886-F1
#
_entry.id   AF-A0A356E886-F1
#
_cell.length_a   1.000
_cell.length_b   1.000
_cell.length_c   1.000
_cell.angle_alpha   90.00
_cell.angle_beta   90.00
_cell.angle_gamma   90.00
#
_symmetry.space_group_name_H-M   'P 1'
#
loop_
_entity.id
_entity.type
_entity.pdbx_description
1 polymer ?
#
loop_
_entity_poly.entity_id
_entity_poly.type
_entity_poly.pdbx_seq_one_letter_code
_entity_poly.pdbx_strand_id
1 'polypeptide(L)'
;VCPTKAIRLSTDFELSVKNKQDLYQETTFATTACLQCGKPFTSYKELNYVIELEKQQADDPTQIAQKQQVMHICPDCKRQNSLEKMAYMTDNMWMKLITYNQANVGLDFSESDKSAVEKNTELVGGERG
;
A
#
# COMPACT_ATOMS: atom_id res chain seq x y z
N VAL A 1 45.65 1.10 39.23
CA VAL A 1 45.86 0.28 38.01
C VAL A 1 44.74 0.57 37.01
N CYS A 2 45.08 0.87 35.75
CA CYS A 2 44.11 1.13 34.67
C CYS A 2 43.60 -0.20 34.08
N PRO A 3 42.29 -0.38 33.80
CA PRO A 3 41.75 -1.68 33.40
C PRO A 3 42.04 -1.97 31.92
N THR A 4 42.98 -2.87 31.67
CA THR A 4 43.47 -3.32 30.35
C THR A 4 42.40 -4.03 29.47
N LYS A 5 41.17 -4.22 29.96
CA LYS A 5 40.09 -4.96 29.25
C LYS A 5 38.90 -4.09 28.81
N ALA A 6 38.97 -2.77 28.95
CA ALA A 6 37.85 -1.88 28.65
C ALA A 6 37.63 -1.65 27.13
N ILE A 7 38.64 -1.89 26.29
CA ILE A 7 38.56 -1.62 24.85
C ILE A 7 38.62 -2.97 24.10
N ARG A 8 37.56 -3.30 23.35
CA ARG A 8 37.50 -4.45 22.44
C ARG A 8 37.27 -3.97 21.01
N LEU A 9 37.98 -4.55 20.05
CA LEU A 9 37.76 -4.28 18.63
C LEU A 9 36.57 -5.12 18.16
N SER A 10 35.55 -4.48 17.59
CA SER A 10 34.45 -5.15 16.87
C SER A 10 34.46 -4.71 15.40
N THR A 11 33.65 -5.37 14.57
CA THR A 11 33.38 -4.94 13.18
C THR A 11 32.42 -3.76 13.14
N ASP A 12 31.87 -3.34 14.27
CA ASP A 12 30.96 -2.22 14.36
C ASP A 12 31.78 -0.93 14.29
N PHE A 13 31.45 -0.09 13.33
CA PHE A 13 32.05 1.23 13.17
C PHE A 13 31.09 2.27 13.76
N GLU A 14 31.52 2.98 14.79
CA GLU A 14 30.83 4.20 15.19
C GLU A 14 31.33 5.34 14.30
N LEU A 15 30.43 5.90 13.48
CA LEU A 15 30.70 7.11 12.69
C LEU A 15 30.85 8.30 13.65
N SER A 16 32.04 8.46 14.21
CA SER A 16 32.40 9.62 15.01
C SER A 16 32.81 10.75 14.08
N VAL A 17 31.90 11.70 13.84
CA VAL A 17 32.22 12.90 13.04
C VAL A 17 32.48 14.09 13.96
N LYS A 18 33.41 14.96 13.57
CA LYS A 18 33.69 16.21 14.31
C LYS A 18 32.70 17.31 13.96
N ASN A 19 32.14 17.28 12.74
CA ASN A 19 31.16 18.25 12.27
C ASN A 19 29.86 17.50 11.96
N LYS A 20 28.74 17.98 12.52
CA LYS A 20 27.41 17.40 12.31
C LYS A 20 27.03 17.32 10.83
N GLN A 21 27.58 18.21 9.99
CA GLN A 21 27.29 18.20 8.56
C GLN A 21 27.81 16.95 7.84
N ASP A 22 28.85 16.31 8.36
CA ASP A 22 29.42 15.09 7.78
C ASP A 22 28.50 13.87 7.98
N LEU A 23 27.43 13.98 8.78
CA LEU A 23 26.40 12.94 8.94
C LEU A 23 25.35 12.96 7.83
N TYR A 24 25.24 14.05 7.06
CA TYR A 24 24.23 14.14 6.02
C TYR A 24 24.76 13.51 4.73
N GLN A 25 24.00 12.55 4.21
CA GLN A 25 24.22 11.98 2.90
C GLN A 25 22.99 12.27 2.03
N GLU A 26 23.23 12.89 0.88
CA GLU A 26 22.21 13.10 -0.14
C GLU A 26 22.37 12.06 -1.26
N THR A 27 21.24 11.59 -1.76
CA THR A 27 21.22 10.70 -2.92
C THR A 27 20.02 11.01 -3.78
N THR A 28 20.18 10.90 -5.10
CA THR A 28 19.12 11.15 -6.08
C THR A 28 18.87 9.86 -6.84
N PHE A 29 17.60 9.47 -6.96
CA PHE A 29 17.20 8.30 -7.73
C PHE A 29 16.39 8.70 -8.96
N ALA A 30 16.68 8.05 -10.08
CA ALA A 30 15.82 8.14 -11.26
C ALA A 30 14.45 7.55 -10.93
N THR A 31 13.38 8.24 -11.34
CA THR A 31 12.00 7.78 -11.17
C THR A 31 11.44 7.24 -12.47
N THR A 32 10.50 6.29 -12.36
CA THR A 32 9.74 5.79 -13.50
C THR A 32 8.36 6.45 -13.54
N ALA A 33 7.95 6.85 -14.74
CA ALA A 33 6.62 7.38 -15.01
C ALA A 33 5.58 6.26 -15.19
N CYS A 34 4.36 6.50 -14.72
CA CYS A 34 3.21 5.63 -14.96
C CYS A 34 2.87 5.60 -16.44
N LEU A 35 2.67 4.42 -17.02
CA LEU A 35 2.28 4.29 -18.45
C LEU A 35 0.87 4.83 -18.74
N GLN A 36 0.01 4.96 -17.73
CA GLN A 36 -1.37 5.43 -17.90
C GLN A 36 -1.50 6.95 -17.75
N CYS A 37 -0.87 7.55 -16.73
CA CYS A 37 -1.04 8.96 -16.41
C CYS A 37 0.25 9.81 -16.53
N GLY A 38 1.39 9.20 -16.83
CA GLY A 38 2.68 9.87 -17.01
C GLY A 38 3.34 10.38 -15.72
N LYS A 39 2.67 10.30 -14.56
CA LYS A 39 3.22 10.79 -13.29
C LYS A 39 4.34 9.86 -12.77
N PRO A 40 5.42 10.41 -12.19
CA PRO A 40 6.42 9.60 -11.50
C PRO A 40 5.79 8.95 -10.26
N PHE A 41 6.07 7.66 -10.02
CA PHE A 41 5.42 6.94 -8.91
C PHE A 41 6.34 6.01 -8.10
N THR A 42 7.52 5.65 -8.62
CA THR A 42 8.50 4.82 -7.92
C THR A 42 9.89 5.05 -8.50
N SER A 43 10.93 4.60 -7.80
CA SER A 43 12.28 4.62 -8.35
C SER A 43 12.46 3.55 -9.44
N TYR A 44 13.30 3.84 -10.42
CA TYR A 44 13.67 2.87 -11.46
C TYR A 44 14.26 1.59 -10.86
N LYS A 45 15.03 1.73 -9.76
CA LYS A 45 15.69 0.61 -9.11
C LYS A 45 14.69 -0.34 -8.43
N GLU A 46 13.73 0.19 -7.69
CA GLU A 46 12.70 -0.63 -7.03
C GLU A 46 11.83 -1.35 -8.03
N LEU A 47 11.38 -0.66 -9.08
CA LEU A 47 10.56 -1.29 -10.12
C LEU A 47 11.28 -2.47 -10.78
N ASN A 48 12.53 -2.27 -11.17
CA ASN A 48 13.31 -3.35 -11.79
C ASN A 48 13.61 -4.48 -10.81
N TYR A 49 13.86 -4.17 -9.53
CA TYR A 49 14.07 -5.21 -8.53
C TYR A 49 12.85 -6.14 -8.42
N VAL A 50 11.64 -5.58 -8.39
CA VAL A 50 10.40 -6.38 -8.35
C VAL A 50 10.21 -7.17 -9.65
N ILE A 51 10.49 -6.58 -10.81
CA ILE A 51 10.43 -7.29 -12.10
C ILE A 51 11.38 -8.49 -12.12
N GLU A 52 12.62 -8.33 -11.63
CA GLU A 52 13.58 -9.42 -11.55
C GLU A 52 13.16 -10.50 -10.55
N LEU A 53 12.57 -10.12 -9.41
CA LEU A 53 12.02 -11.07 -8.45
C LEU A 53 10.87 -11.89 -9.05
N GLU A 54 9.94 -11.25 -9.75
CA GLU A 54 8.83 -11.96 -10.42
C GLU A 54 9.35 -12.92 -11.49
N LYS A 55 10.39 -12.55 -12.24
CA LYS A 55 11.03 -13.46 -13.21
C LYS A 55 11.64 -14.70 -12.57
N GLN A 56 12.17 -14.58 -11.36
CA GLN A 56 12.73 -15.71 -10.61
C GLN A 56 11.64 -16.66 -10.07
N GLN A 57 10.44 -16.13 -9.83
CA GLN A 57 9.34 -16.89 -9.23
C GLN A 57 8.37 -17.50 -10.24
N ALA A 58 8.41 -17.09 -11.51
CA ALA A 58 7.44 -17.51 -12.51
C ALA A 58 7.93 -18.68 -13.35
N ASP A 59 7.07 -19.69 -13.50
CA ASP A 59 7.32 -20.87 -14.35
C ASP A 59 7.00 -20.61 -15.84
N ASP A 60 6.23 -19.56 -16.15
CA ASP A 60 5.73 -19.26 -17.49
C ASP A 60 6.06 -17.81 -17.92
N PRO A 61 6.82 -17.62 -19.02
CA PRO A 61 7.23 -16.30 -19.49
C PRO A 61 6.06 -15.40 -19.93
N THR A 62 4.92 -15.98 -20.34
CA THR A 62 3.77 -15.19 -20.78
C THR A 62 3.06 -14.48 -19.63
N GLN A 63 3.02 -15.12 -18.45
CA GLN A 63 2.46 -14.53 -17.23
C GLN A 63 3.31 -13.37 -16.71
N ILE A 64 4.64 -13.48 -16.84
CA ILE A 64 5.57 -12.40 -16.49
C ILE A 64 5.28 -11.15 -17.32
N ALA A 65 5.12 -11.31 -18.64
CA ALA A 65 4.88 -10.18 -19.54
C ALA A 65 3.58 -9.43 -19.19
N GLN A 66 2.51 -10.16 -18.87
CA GLN A 66 1.24 -9.56 -18.44
C GLN A 66 1.37 -8.83 -17.11
N LYS A 67 2.02 -9.46 -16.11
CA LYS A 67 2.28 -8.82 -14.81
C LYS A 67 3.15 -7.58 -14.96
N GLN A 68 4.14 -7.61 -15.84
CA GLN A 68 5.03 -6.48 -16.07
C GLN A 68 4.28 -5.25 -16.58
N GLN A 69 3.32 -5.40 -17.50
CA GLN A 69 2.49 -4.27 -17.93
C GLN A 69 1.77 -3.60 -16.76
N VAL A 70 1.25 -4.40 -15.82
CA VAL A 70 0.60 -3.88 -14.61
C VAL A 70 1.61 -3.24 -13.66
N MET A 71 2.82 -3.78 -13.52
CA MET A 71 3.86 -3.21 -12.65
C MET A 71 4.25 -1.78 -13.03
N HIS A 72 4.17 -1.42 -14.31
CA HIS A 72 4.44 -0.07 -14.82
C HIS A 72 3.30 0.96 -14.62
N ILE A 73 2.22 0.59 -13.91
CA ILE A 73 1.09 1.48 -13.60
C ILE A 73 1.15 1.90 -12.12
N CYS A 74 0.92 3.19 -11.83
CA CYS A 74 0.93 3.72 -10.47
C CYS A 74 -0.23 3.18 -9.60
N PRO A 75 -0.14 3.27 -8.27
CA PRO A 75 -1.17 2.77 -7.35
C PRO A 75 -2.57 3.35 -7.61
N ASP A 76 -2.66 4.65 -7.92
CA ASP A 76 -3.94 5.32 -8.17
C ASP A 76 -4.64 4.79 -9.42
N CYS A 77 -3.90 4.69 -10.52
CA CYS A 77 -4.42 4.12 -11.77
C CYS A 77 -4.75 2.63 -11.62
N LYS A 78 -3.95 1.86 -10.88
CA LYS A 78 -4.27 0.47 -10.54
C LYS A 78 -5.59 0.36 -9.80
N ARG A 79 -5.81 1.22 -8.79
CA ARG A 79 -7.06 1.25 -8.03
C ARG A 79 -8.25 1.55 -8.94
N GLN A 80 -8.13 2.54 -9.82
CA GLN A 80 -9.17 2.90 -10.78
C GLN A 80 -9.50 1.71 -11.71
N ASN A 81 -8.49 1.08 -12.30
CA ASN A 81 -8.67 -0.06 -13.19
C ASN A 81 -9.33 -1.25 -12.46
N SER A 82 -9.04 -1.45 -11.17
CA SER A 82 -9.69 -2.48 -10.36
C SER A 82 -11.17 -2.17 -10.12
N LEU A 83 -11.52 -0.92 -9.83
CA LEU A 83 -12.93 -0.49 -9.67
C LEU A 83 -13.71 -0.66 -10.98
N GLU A 84 -13.12 -0.27 -12.11
CA GLU A 84 -13.73 -0.45 -13.44
C GLU A 84 -13.96 -1.92 -13.78
N LYS A 85 -12.99 -2.79 -13.49
CA LYS A 85 -13.16 -4.25 -13.64
C LYS A 85 -14.29 -4.78 -12.76
N MET A 86 -14.38 -4.32 -11.51
CA MET A 86 -15.46 -4.73 -10.60
C MET A 86 -16.82 -4.26 -11.09
N ALA A 87 -16.96 -3.00 -11.49
CA ALA A 87 -18.20 -2.46 -12.05
C ALA A 87 -18.61 -3.22 -13.33
N TYR A 88 -17.66 -3.47 -14.23
CA TYR A 88 -17.91 -4.30 -15.41
C TYR A 88 -18.39 -5.70 -15.04
N MET A 89 -17.78 -6.34 -14.03
CA MET A 89 -18.22 -7.65 -13.55
C MET A 89 -19.62 -7.58 -12.94
N THR A 90 -19.98 -6.56 -12.16
CA THR A 90 -21.33 -6.45 -11.60
C THR A 90 -22.39 -6.23 -12.68
N ASP A 91 -22.04 -5.48 -13.73
CA ASP A 91 -22.97 -5.14 -14.80
C ASP A 91 -23.16 -6.31 -15.78
N ASN A 92 -22.11 -7.11 -16.02
CA ASN A 92 -22.09 -8.14 -17.06
C ASN A 92 -22.04 -9.59 -16.54
N MET A 93 -21.78 -9.79 -15.25
CA MET A 93 -21.86 -11.08 -14.58
C MET A 93 -22.97 -11.00 -13.53
N TRP A 94 -24.21 -11.12 -14.01
CA TRP A 94 -25.42 -11.16 -13.17
C TRP A 94 -25.48 -12.49 -12.39
N MET A 95 -24.69 -12.63 -11.33
CA MET A 95 -25.18 -13.40 -10.19
C MET A 95 -26.19 -12.51 -9.48
N LYS A 96 -27.48 -12.77 -9.75
CA LYS A 96 -28.58 -12.16 -9.03
C LYS A 96 -28.33 -12.34 -7.54
N LEU A 97 -27.93 -11.29 -6.83
CA LEU A 97 -28.16 -11.23 -5.37
C LEU A 97 -29.64 -11.45 -5.05
N ILE A 98 -30.54 -11.27 -6.02
CA ILE A 98 -31.97 -11.63 -5.94
C ILE A 98 -32.20 -13.16 -5.79
N THR A 99 -31.26 -14.01 -6.20
CA THR A 99 -31.30 -15.47 -5.95
C THR A 99 -30.65 -15.89 -4.63
N TYR A 100 -30.11 -14.93 -3.87
CA TYR A 100 -29.54 -15.19 -2.56
C TYR A 100 -30.68 -15.35 -1.54
N ASN A 101 -31.04 -16.60 -1.26
CA ASN A 101 -31.97 -16.90 -0.18
C ASN A 101 -31.25 -16.70 1.17
N GLN A 102 -31.57 -15.57 1.80
CA GLN A 102 -31.07 -15.18 3.13
C GLN A 102 -31.30 -16.25 4.22
N ALA A 103 -32.24 -17.19 4.03
CA ALA A 103 -32.51 -18.25 5.00
C ALA A 103 -31.36 -19.27 5.17
N ASN A 104 -30.45 -19.39 4.20
CA ASN A 104 -29.37 -20.38 4.25
C ASN A 104 -28.02 -19.82 4.72
N VAL A 105 -27.93 -18.52 4.94
CA VAL A 105 -26.74 -17.89 5.48
C VAL A 105 -27.12 -17.32 6.83
N GLY A 106 -26.85 -18.10 7.88
CA GLY A 106 -27.09 -17.76 9.29
C GLY A 106 -26.23 -16.58 9.73
N LEU A 107 -26.47 -15.42 9.13
CA LEU A 107 -25.98 -14.11 9.53
C LEU A 107 -27.20 -13.32 9.96
N ASP A 108 -27.56 -13.51 11.22
CA ASP A 108 -28.61 -12.76 11.87
C ASP A 108 -28.09 -11.35 12.20
N PHE A 109 -28.49 -10.37 11.40
CA PHE A 109 -28.28 -8.95 11.69
C PHE A 109 -29.49 -8.32 12.40
N SER A 110 -30.36 -9.14 13.01
CA SER A 110 -31.50 -8.67 13.80
C SER A 110 -31.18 -8.56 15.29
N GLU A 111 -30.10 -7.86 15.63
CA GLU A 111 -30.11 -7.04 16.84
C GLU A 111 -29.38 -5.75 16.53
N SER A 112 -30.12 -4.87 15.87
CA SER A 112 -29.75 -3.47 15.77
C SER A 112 -29.68 -2.90 17.18
N ASP A 113 -28.46 -2.72 17.71
CA ASP A 113 -28.21 -1.83 18.84
C ASP A 113 -28.48 -0.38 18.37
N LYS A 114 -29.76 -0.03 18.28
CA LYS A 114 -30.28 1.32 18.03
C LYS A 114 -30.12 2.24 19.25
N SER A 115 -29.07 2.05 20.07
CA SER A 115 -28.83 2.81 21.29
C SER A 115 -27.74 3.88 21.16
N ALA A 116 -26.87 3.81 20.14
CA ALA A 116 -25.67 4.65 20.11
C ALA A 116 -25.71 5.87 19.16
N VAL A 117 -26.75 6.06 18.35
CA VAL A 117 -26.75 7.11 17.29
C VAL A 117 -27.60 8.35 17.63
N GLU A 118 -28.45 8.33 18.67
CA GLU A 118 -29.36 9.44 19.00
C GLU A 118 -28.99 10.26 20.25
N LYS A 119 -27.72 10.32 20.65
CA LYS A 119 -27.28 11.22 21.76
C LYS A 119 -26.14 12.18 21.46
N ASN A 120 -25.72 12.34 20.21
CA ASN A 120 -24.60 13.23 19.86
C ASN A 120 -24.92 14.29 18.78
N THR A 121 -26.20 14.66 18.65
CA THR A 121 -26.65 15.74 17.76
C THR A 121 -27.36 16.89 18.49
N GLU A 122 -27.18 17.00 19.79
CA GLU A 122 -27.37 18.25 20.52
C GLU A 122 -26.08 18.51 21.32
N LEU A 123 -25.51 19.71 21.16
CA LEU A 123 -24.34 20.31 21.85
C LEU A 123 -23.14 20.73 20.97
N VAL A 124 -23.32 20.99 19.67
CA VAL A 124 -22.42 21.91 18.95
C VAL A 124 -23.21 22.84 18.02
N GLY A 125 -23.43 24.07 18.47
CA GLY A 125 -23.99 25.16 17.65
C GLY A 125 -24.76 26.18 18.49
N GLY A 126 -24.06 27.06 19.21
CA GLY A 126 -24.65 28.04 20.12
C GLY A 126 -25.20 29.31 19.47
N GLU A 127 -25.86 30.14 20.28
CA GLU A 127 -25.91 31.61 20.11
C GLU A 127 -26.26 32.34 21.43
N ARG A 128 -25.30 33.19 21.85
CA ARG A 128 -25.42 34.53 22.46
C ARG A 128 -26.61 34.86 23.38
N GLY A 129 -26.27 35.08 24.65
CA GLY A 129 -26.93 35.97 25.62
C GLY A 129 -25.88 36.48 26.61
#